data_AF-A0A9E0KYN8-F1
#
_entry.id   AF-A0A9E0KYN8-F1
#
_cell.length_a   1.000
_cell.length_b   1.000
_cell.length_c   1.000
_cell.angle_alpha   90.00
_cell.angle_beta   90.00
_cell.angle_gamma   90.00
#
_symmetry.space_group_name_H-M   'P 1'
#
loop_
_entity.id
_entity.type
_entity.pdbx_description
1 polymer ?
#
loop_
_entity_poly.entity_id
_entity_poly.type
_entity_poly.pdbx_seq_one_letter_code
_entity_poly.pdbx_strand_id
1 'polypeptide(L)'
;SLKRYGLEVQQVFDPTPLYLLNFAMQATMREGTGASAYRRLPSNMLMAGKTGTTNDLRDAWFAGYTGNYLAVVWLGHDDNHPTGLSGGTGALPVWTDLMVRLHPASLAPAQPENVQWQWIDRASGLLSAEECPGAVYMPFRIDTVPQESIPCAQGAIPAMLDRVIDRVKGWF
;
A
#
# COMPACT_ATOMS: atom_id res chain seq x y z
N SER A 1 3.11 -27.55 33.86
CA SER A 1 3.75 -27.88 32.58
C SER A 1 3.24 -26.89 31.53
N LEU A 2 4.12 -26.03 30.98
CA LEU A 2 3.78 -25.10 29.91
C LEU A 2 3.66 -25.90 28.61
N LYS A 3 2.44 -26.05 28.07
CA LYS A 3 2.22 -26.61 26.74
C LYS A 3 2.73 -25.60 25.71
N ARG A 4 3.83 -25.90 25.03
CA ARG A 4 4.23 -25.21 23.79
C ARG A 4 3.48 -25.86 22.64
N TYR A 5 2.63 -25.08 22.00
CA TYR A 5 2.06 -25.44 20.70
C TYR A 5 3.14 -25.13 19.65
N GLY A 6 3.46 -26.10 18.80
CA GLY A 6 4.37 -25.87 17.68
C GLY A 6 3.75 -24.86 16.71
N LEU A 7 4.55 -23.94 16.18
CA LEU A 7 4.12 -23.06 15.12
C LEU A 7 4.27 -23.82 13.80
N GLU A 8 3.15 -24.29 13.23
CA GLU A 8 3.13 -24.81 11.87
C GLU A 8 2.87 -23.65 10.91
N VAL A 9 3.88 -23.29 10.12
CA VAL A 9 3.77 -22.24 9.10
C VAL A 9 3.40 -22.90 7.79
N GLN A 10 2.18 -22.65 7.32
CA GLN A 10 1.71 -23.09 6.01
C GLN A 10 1.56 -21.88 5.09
N GLN A 11 2.18 -21.95 3.90
CA GLN A 11 1.89 -20.99 2.84
C GLN A 11 0.50 -21.26 2.26
N VAL A 12 -0.43 -20.32 2.46
CA VAL A 12 -1.81 -20.42 1.96
C VAL A 12 -1.99 -19.70 0.62
N PHE A 13 -1.19 -18.67 0.35
CA PHE A 13 -1.27 -17.86 -0.86
C PHE A 13 0.09 -17.73 -1.54
N ASP A 14 0.07 -17.49 -2.85
CA ASP A 14 1.26 -17.13 -3.62
C ASP A 14 1.82 -15.77 -3.14
N PRO A 15 3.15 -15.60 -3.02
CA PRO A 15 3.75 -14.33 -2.57
C PRO A 15 3.43 -13.13 -3.48
N THR A 16 3.22 -13.35 -4.77
CA THR A 16 2.99 -12.30 -5.77
C THR A 16 1.73 -11.50 -5.52
N PRO A 17 0.51 -12.10 -5.51
CA PRO A 17 -0.71 -11.36 -5.22
C PRO A 17 -0.68 -10.77 -3.81
N LEU A 18 -0.01 -11.40 -2.84
CA LEU A 18 0.15 -10.83 -1.50
C LEU A 18 1.01 -9.56 -1.51
N TYR A 19 2.08 -9.51 -2.31
CA TYR A 19 2.90 -8.32 -2.46
C TYR A 19 2.10 -7.16 -3.08
N LEU A 20 1.33 -7.43 -4.13
CA LEU A 20 0.45 -6.43 -4.75
C LEU A 20 -0.66 -5.95 -3.79
N LEU A 21 -1.25 -6.87 -3.03
CA LEU A 21 -2.25 -6.55 -2.01
C LEU A 21 -1.66 -5.71 -0.87
N ASN A 22 -0.44 -6.01 -0.41
CA ASN A 22 0.29 -5.21 0.57
C ASN A 22 0.47 -3.78 0.06
N PHE A 23 0.89 -3.61 -1.19
CA PHE A 23 1.02 -2.29 -1.81
C PHE A 23 -0.32 -1.53 -1.82
N ALA A 24 -1.42 -2.19 -2.21
CA ALA A 24 -2.74 -1.57 -2.22
C ALA A 24 -3.23 -1.18 -0.80
N MET A 25 -2.97 -2.01 0.21
CA MET A 25 -3.28 -1.70 1.61
C MET A 25 -2.37 -0.61 2.19
N GLN A 26 -1.11 -0.53 1.75
CA GLN A 26 -0.22 0.59 2.07
C GLN A 26 -0.71 1.89 1.43
N ALA A 27 -1.26 1.85 0.21
CA ALA A 27 -1.89 3.01 -0.42
C ALA A 27 -3.12 3.48 0.36
N THR A 28 -3.93 2.56 0.90
CA THR A 28 -5.04 2.91 1.81
C THR A 28 -4.54 3.68 3.04
N MET A 29 -3.39 3.29 3.58
CA MET A 29 -2.76 4.02 4.68
C MET A 29 -2.19 5.36 4.21
N ARG A 30 -1.46 5.44 3.10
CA ARG A 30 -0.77 6.68 2.71
C ARG A 30 -1.68 7.76 2.15
N GLU A 31 -2.63 7.36 1.32
CA GLU A 31 -3.44 8.27 0.47
C GLU A 31 -4.94 8.08 0.69
N GLY A 32 -5.35 7.03 1.40
CA GLY A 32 -6.75 6.67 1.59
C GLY A 32 -7.30 6.96 2.97
N THR A 33 -8.30 6.16 3.36
CA THR A 33 -9.04 6.31 4.62
C THR A 33 -8.20 6.04 5.87
N GLY A 34 -6.99 5.48 5.73
CA GLY A 34 -6.02 5.24 6.79
C GLY A 34 -5.05 6.40 7.07
N ALA A 35 -5.00 7.42 6.19
CA ALA A 35 -3.98 8.48 6.19
C ALA A 35 -3.88 9.28 7.49
N SER A 36 -4.98 9.33 8.24
CA SER A 36 -5.07 10.03 9.50
C SER A 36 -4.12 9.48 10.59
N ALA A 37 -3.67 8.22 10.47
CA ALA A 37 -2.71 7.59 11.38
C ALA A 37 -1.34 8.27 11.39
N TYR A 38 -0.89 8.77 10.23
CA TYR A 38 0.41 9.45 10.07
C TYR A 38 0.49 10.81 10.76
N ARG A 39 -0.61 11.31 11.35
CA ARG A 39 -0.55 12.47 12.25
C ARG A 39 0.17 12.15 13.57
N ARG A 40 0.32 10.86 13.89
CA ARG A 40 0.88 10.38 15.17
C ARG A 40 2.00 9.34 15.01
N LEU A 41 2.05 8.68 13.86
CA LEU A 41 3.10 7.73 13.49
C LEU A 41 4.03 8.36 12.43
N PRO A 42 5.29 7.91 12.31
CA PRO A 42 6.23 8.46 11.34
C PRO A 42 5.69 8.38 9.91
N SER A 43 5.76 9.48 9.15
CA SER A 43 5.23 9.59 7.79
C SER A 43 5.89 8.65 6.76
N ASN A 44 7.09 8.17 7.06
CA ASN A 44 7.85 7.21 6.25
C ASN A 44 7.69 5.75 6.72
N MET A 45 6.93 5.49 7.79
CA MET A 45 6.68 4.14 8.25
C MET A 45 5.76 3.42 7.27
N LEU A 46 6.15 2.21 6.84
CA LEU A 46 5.30 1.41 5.97
C LEU A 46 4.31 0.60 6.81
N MET A 47 3.02 0.84 6.63
CA MET A 47 1.93 0.14 7.31
C MET A 47 0.86 -0.22 6.30
N ALA A 48 0.19 -1.34 6.52
CA ALA A 48 -0.94 -1.77 5.72
C ALA A 48 -2.20 -1.81 6.57
N GLY A 49 -3.34 -1.42 6.01
CA GLY A 49 -4.60 -1.53 6.71
C GLY A 49 -5.81 -1.21 5.85
N LYS A 50 -6.98 -1.53 6.39
CA LYS A 50 -8.26 -1.32 5.73
C LYS A 50 -9.31 -0.89 6.74
N THR A 51 -10.05 0.16 6.39
CA THR A 51 -11.25 0.58 7.11
C THR A 51 -12.46 -0.25 6.69
N GLY A 52 -13.31 -0.60 7.65
CA GLY A 52 -14.65 -1.12 7.45
C GLY A 52 -15.67 -0.24 8.19
N THR A 53 -16.83 -0.02 7.57
CA THR A 53 -17.95 0.72 8.16
C THR A 53 -19.22 0.00 7.71
N THR A 54 -20.08 -0.40 8.65
CA THR A 54 -21.38 -1.01 8.30
C THR A 54 -22.44 0.05 8.00
N ASN A 55 -23.55 -0.36 7.40
CA ASN A 55 -24.69 0.53 7.15
C ASN A 55 -25.18 1.18 8.44
N ASP A 56 -25.78 2.37 8.32
CA ASP A 56 -26.23 3.20 9.44
C ASP A 56 -25.12 3.58 10.46
N LEU A 57 -23.83 3.42 10.12
CA LEU A 57 -22.70 3.68 11.03
C LEU A 57 -22.81 2.93 12.37
N ARG A 58 -23.30 1.68 12.34
CA ARG A 58 -23.40 0.84 13.55
C ARG A 58 -22.04 0.37 14.02
N ASP A 59 -21.21 -0.07 13.09
CA ASP A 59 -19.89 -0.61 13.38
C ASP A 59 -18.80 0.17 12.67
N ALA A 60 -17.75 0.48 13.44
CA ALA A 60 -16.48 0.96 12.93
C ALA A 60 -15.43 -0.14 13.08
N TRP A 61 -14.83 -0.57 11.97
CA TRP A 61 -13.75 -1.54 11.94
C TRP A 61 -12.47 -0.94 11.38
N PHE A 62 -11.35 -1.34 11.94
CA PHE A 62 -10.05 -1.16 11.33
C PHE A 62 -9.18 -2.40 11.54
N ALA A 63 -8.73 -2.99 10.44
CA ALA A 63 -7.75 -4.07 10.47
C ALA A 63 -6.45 -3.53 9.87
N GLY A 64 -5.35 -3.63 10.61
CA GLY A 64 -4.06 -3.11 10.17
C GLY A 64 -2.89 -3.87 10.75
N TYR A 65 -1.79 -3.85 10.02
CA TYR A 65 -0.56 -4.52 10.41
C TYR A 65 0.69 -3.77 9.94
N THR A 66 1.77 -4.08 10.64
CA THR A 66 3.11 -3.53 10.54
C THR A 66 4.09 -4.70 10.34
N GLY A 67 5.40 -4.44 10.33
CA GLY A 67 6.40 -5.50 10.17
C GLY A 67 6.41 -6.54 11.30
N ASN A 68 5.84 -6.22 12.47
CA ASN A 68 5.88 -7.06 13.66
C ASN A 68 4.57 -7.14 14.45
N TYR A 69 3.56 -6.35 14.13
CA TYR A 69 2.25 -6.39 14.79
C TYR A 69 1.09 -6.41 13.82
N LEU A 70 0.09 -7.22 14.11
CA LEU A 70 -1.24 -7.17 13.51
C LEU A 70 -2.26 -6.89 14.61
N ALA A 71 -3.19 -5.98 14.36
CA ALA A 71 -4.30 -5.71 15.25
C ALA A 71 -5.57 -5.41 14.48
N VAL A 72 -6.70 -5.81 15.05
CA VAL A 72 -8.04 -5.49 14.56
C VAL A 72 -8.77 -4.76 15.68
N VAL A 73 -9.35 -3.62 15.35
CA VAL A 73 -10.17 -2.83 16.27
C VAL A 73 -11.59 -2.77 15.73
N TRP A 74 -12.53 -3.04 16.63
CA TRP A 74 -13.95 -2.82 16.41
C TRP A 74 -14.47 -1.86 17.48
N LEU A 75 -15.35 -0.95 17.05
CA LEU A 75 -16.19 -0.16 17.93
C LEU A 75 -17.63 -0.29 17.47
N GLY A 76 -18.50 -0.58 18.41
CA GLY A 76 -19.95 -0.67 18.24
C GLY A 76 -20.62 -0.63 19.61
N HIS A 77 -21.94 -0.49 19.61
CA HIS A 77 -22.74 -0.62 20.83
C HIS A 77 -23.23 -2.04 20.99
N ASP A 78 -23.23 -2.56 22.22
CA ASP A 78 -23.70 -3.92 22.52
C ASP A 78 -25.18 -4.13 22.16
N ASP A 79 -25.97 -3.05 22.16
CA ASP A 79 -27.38 -3.03 21.75
C ASP A 79 -27.59 -2.74 20.24
N ASN A 80 -26.51 -2.68 19.47
CA ASN A 80 -26.49 -2.48 18.02
C ASN A 80 -27.08 -1.15 17.53
N HIS A 81 -27.18 -0.12 18.39
CA HIS A 81 -27.56 1.21 17.92
C HIS A 81 -26.41 1.89 17.15
N PRO A 82 -26.70 2.88 16.29
CA PRO A 82 -25.68 3.62 15.54
C PRO A 82 -24.65 4.32 16.42
N THR A 83 -23.36 4.13 16.13
CA THR A 83 -22.28 4.87 16.81
C THR A 83 -22.07 6.27 16.23
N GLY A 84 -22.48 6.49 14.97
CA GLY A 84 -22.12 7.69 14.21
C GLY A 84 -20.64 7.74 13.80
N LEU A 85 -19.88 6.67 14.05
CA LEU A 85 -18.47 6.56 13.72
C LEU A 85 -18.26 5.70 12.48
N SER A 86 -17.20 6.01 11.73
CA SER A 86 -16.71 5.18 10.63
C SER A 86 -15.45 4.44 11.07
N GLY A 87 -15.02 3.42 10.31
CA GLY A 87 -13.72 2.78 10.55
C GLY A 87 -12.55 3.76 10.64
N GLY A 88 -12.58 4.85 9.86
CA GLY A 88 -11.53 5.88 9.85
C GLY A 88 -11.61 6.91 11.00
N THR A 89 -12.80 7.12 11.57
CA THR A 89 -13.03 8.12 12.63
C THR A 89 -13.20 7.51 14.02
N GLY A 90 -13.51 6.22 14.12
CA GLY A 90 -13.62 5.48 15.38
C GLY A 90 -12.48 4.50 15.59
N ALA A 91 -12.46 3.40 14.83
CA ALA A 91 -11.54 2.28 15.07
C ALA A 91 -10.07 2.61 14.75
N LEU A 92 -9.79 3.35 13.68
CA LEU A 92 -8.43 3.73 13.27
C LEU A 92 -7.68 4.56 14.34
N PRO A 93 -8.28 5.59 14.98
CA PRO A 93 -7.64 6.29 16.09
C PRO A 93 -7.17 5.36 17.22
N VAL A 94 -8.01 4.41 17.63
CA VAL A 94 -7.67 3.43 18.68
C VAL A 94 -6.53 2.50 18.23
N TRP A 95 -6.57 2.03 16.98
CA TRP A 95 -5.47 1.24 16.41
C TRP A 95 -4.16 2.04 16.37
N THR A 96 -4.24 3.32 16.01
CA THR A 96 -3.07 4.23 15.97
C THR A 96 -2.49 4.42 17.36
N ASP A 97 -3.34 4.65 18.36
CA ASP A 97 -2.95 4.75 19.78
C ASP A 97 -2.21 3.51 20.27
N LEU A 98 -2.71 2.33 19.91
CA LEU A 98 -2.09 1.06 20.24
C LEU A 98 -0.69 0.97 19.60
N MET A 99 -0.59 1.25 18.30
CA MET A 99 0.69 1.18 17.58
C MET A 99 1.72 2.18 18.11
N VAL A 100 1.33 3.41 18.45
CA VAL A 100 2.25 4.40 19.07
C VAL A 100 2.91 3.82 20.34
N ARG A 101 2.18 3.05 21.14
CA ARG A 101 2.69 2.44 22.38
C ARG A 101 3.55 1.20 22.12
N LEU A 102 3.26 0.46 21.07
CA LEU A 102 3.94 -0.78 20.72
C LEU A 102 5.26 -0.59 19.96
N HIS A 103 5.54 0.62 19.45
CA HIS A 103 6.75 0.92 18.69
C HIS A 103 6.96 -0.04 17.50
N PRO A 104 6.04 -0.05 16.51
CA PRO A 104 6.07 -1.00 15.40
C PRO A 104 7.27 -0.82 14.49
N ALA A 105 7.62 -1.90 13.78
CA ALA A 105 8.57 -1.89 12.68
C ALA A 105 7.84 -1.66 11.34
N SER A 106 8.52 -1.05 10.36
CA SER A 106 7.97 -0.89 9.01
C SER A 106 7.72 -2.23 8.31
N LEU A 107 6.59 -2.34 7.63
CA LEU A 107 6.22 -3.46 6.77
C LEU A 107 6.94 -3.34 5.41
N ALA A 108 8.10 -3.99 5.28
CA ALA A 108 8.88 -4.04 4.05
C ALA A 108 9.04 -5.50 3.56
N PRO A 109 8.01 -6.08 2.91
CA PRO A 109 8.09 -7.44 2.40
C PRO A 109 9.11 -7.53 1.26
N ALA A 110 9.80 -8.67 1.17
CA ALA A 110 10.65 -8.96 0.02
C ALA A 110 9.81 -9.03 -1.26
N GLN A 111 10.32 -8.41 -2.34
CA GLN A 111 9.66 -8.47 -3.64
C GLN A 111 9.83 -9.86 -4.26
N PRO A 112 8.75 -10.51 -4.70
CA PRO A 112 8.82 -11.76 -5.48
C PRO A 112 9.46 -11.56 -6.85
N GLU A 113 10.12 -12.60 -7.39
CA GLU A 113 10.84 -12.53 -8.67
C GLU A 113 9.96 -12.17 -9.87
N ASN A 114 8.69 -12.57 -9.84
CA ASN A 114 7.70 -12.33 -10.89
C ASN A 114 6.90 -11.03 -10.70
N VAL A 115 7.41 -10.10 -9.88
CA VAL A 115 6.90 -8.74 -9.75
C VAL A 115 7.86 -7.76 -10.41
N GLN A 116 7.32 -6.81 -11.16
CA GLN A 116 8.06 -5.66 -11.68
C GLN A 116 7.29 -4.37 -11.39
N TRP A 117 8.01 -3.27 -11.25
CA TRP A 117 7.41 -1.96 -11.01
C TRP A 117 7.36 -1.15 -12.29
N GLN A 118 6.24 -0.45 -12.50
CA GLN A 118 6.02 0.36 -13.69
C GLN A 118 5.39 1.71 -13.32
N TRP A 119 5.72 2.72 -14.10
CA TRP A 119 5.00 3.99 -14.10
C TRP A 119 3.70 3.81 -14.88
N ILE A 120 2.59 4.17 -14.25
CA ILE A 120 1.25 4.05 -14.81
C ILE A 120 0.55 5.38 -14.72
N ASP A 121 -0.22 5.70 -15.74
CA ASP A 121 -1.13 6.84 -15.69
C ASP A 121 -2.33 6.48 -14.83
N ARG A 122 -2.53 7.18 -13.70
CA ARG A 122 -3.59 6.88 -12.75
C ARG A 122 -4.99 6.91 -13.38
N ALA A 123 -5.20 7.72 -14.42
CA ALA A 123 -6.52 7.89 -15.04
C ALA A 123 -6.86 6.77 -16.03
N SER A 124 -5.93 6.41 -16.91
CA SER A 124 -6.15 5.42 -17.96
C SER A 124 -5.74 3.99 -17.59
N GLY A 125 -4.81 3.83 -16.63
CA GLY A 125 -4.21 2.54 -16.29
C GLY A 125 -3.16 2.06 -17.31
N LEU A 126 -2.80 2.89 -18.29
CA LEU A 126 -1.77 2.58 -19.30
C LEU A 126 -0.36 2.90 -18.79
N LEU A 127 0.65 2.38 -19.49
CA LEU A 127 2.05 2.71 -19.21
C LEU A 127 2.29 4.23 -19.33
N SER A 128 3.02 4.77 -18.37
CA SER A 128 3.41 6.16 -18.26
C SER A 128 4.93 6.28 -18.11
N ALA A 129 5.43 7.51 -17.95
CA ALA A 129 6.80 7.81 -17.54
C ALA A 129 6.79 8.60 -16.23
N GLU A 130 7.92 8.62 -15.51
CA GLU A 130 8.06 9.31 -14.22
C GLU A 130 7.66 10.79 -14.31
N GLU A 131 7.98 11.42 -15.43
CA GLU A 131 7.76 12.85 -15.66
C GLU A 131 6.33 13.19 -16.07
N CYS A 132 5.51 12.19 -16.39
CA CYS A 132 4.16 12.43 -16.86
C CYS A 132 3.22 12.87 -15.72
N PRO A 133 2.37 13.88 -15.95
CA PRO A 133 1.40 14.31 -14.95
C PRO A 133 0.49 13.15 -14.53
N GLY A 134 0.35 12.93 -13.22
CA GLY A 134 -0.52 11.86 -12.70
C GLY A 134 0.09 10.45 -12.76
N ALA A 135 1.38 10.33 -13.11
CA ALA A 135 2.08 9.06 -13.05
C ALA A 135 2.16 8.52 -11.61
N VAL A 136 1.90 7.23 -11.47
CA VAL A 136 2.05 6.49 -10.21
C VAL A 136 2.99 5.31 -10.43
N TYR A 137 3.93 5.13 -9.52
CA TYR A 137 4.84 3.98 -9.53
C TYR A 137 4.21 2.85 -8.73
N MET A 138 3.92 1.72 -9.38
CA MET A 138 3.24 0.62 -8.73
C MET A 138 3.71 -0.76 -9.24
N PRO A 139 3.62 -1.80 -8.40
CA PRO A 139 4.04 -3.14 -8.77
C PRO A 139 2.97 -3.85 -9.60
N PHE A 140 3.41 -4.68 -10.52
CA PHE A 140 2.61 -5.59 -11.34
C PHE A 140 3.23 -6.97 -11.33
N ARG A 141 2.39 -7.99 -11.52
CA ARG A 141 2.88 -9.29 -11.97
C ARG A 141 3.34 -9.14 -13.42
N ILE A 142 4.50 -9.68 -13.77
CA ILE A 142 5.16 -9.44 -15.07
C ILE A 142 4.24 -9.68 -16.28
N ASP A 143 3.40 -10.71 -16.24
CA ASP A 143 2.44 -11.11 -17.27
C ASP A 143 1.16 -10.24 -17.34
N THR A 144 0.96 -9.32 -16.39
CA THR A 144 -0.22 -8.44 -16.31
C THR A 144 0.08 -6.98 -16.62
N VAL A 145 1.33 -6.69 -17.00
CA VAL A 145 1.77 -5.33 -17.29
C VAL A 145 1.06 -4.82 -18.55
N PRO A 146 0.47 -3.62 -18.53
CA PRO A 146 -0.14 -3.02 -19.72
C PRO A 146 0.87 -2.93 -20.87
N GLN A 147 0.42 -3.14 -22.10
CA GLN A 147 1.28 -3.10 -23.29
C GLN A 147 1.22 -1.75 -24.02
N GLU A 148 0.17 -0.98 -23.77
CA GLU A 148 -0.04 0.35 -24.35
C GLU A 148 0.45 1.45 -23.40
N SER A 149 0.89 2.56 -23.98
CA SER A 149 1.42 3.72 -23.25
C SER A 149 0.70 5.00 -23.64
N ILE A 150 0.61 5.95 -22.70
CA ILE A 150 0.08 7.28 -22.99
C ILE A 150 1.08 8.09 -23.86
N PRO A 151 0.60 9.06 -24.67
CA PRO A 151 1.48 9.85 -25.55
C PRO A 151 2.64 10.54 -24.83
N CYS A 152 2.43 11.00 -23.59
CA CYS A 152 3.47 11.62 -22.78
C CYS A 152 4.69 10.69 -22.56
N ALA A 153 4.45 9.39 -22.36
CA ALA A 153 5.51 8.42 -22.11
C ALA A 153 6.32 8.09 -23.37
N GLN A 154 5.70 8.19 -24.55
CA GLN A 154 6.34 7.93 -25.84
C GLN A 154 7.39 9.00 -26.17
N GLY A 155 7.21 10.23 -25.68
CA GLY A 155 8.16 11.34 -25.83
C GLY A 155 9.34 11.33 -24.85
N ALA A 156 9.34 10.48 -23.81
CA ALA A 156 10.41 10.38 -22.82
C ALA A 156 11.59 9.50 -23.30
N ILE A 157 11.35 8.62 -24.28
CA ILE A 157 12.34 7.65 -24.78
C ILE A 157 13.47 8.26 -25.65
N PRO A 158 13.32 9.39 -26.38
CA PRO A 158 14.45 9.93 -27.17
C PRO A 158 15.48 10.74 -26.36
N ALA A 159 15.11 11.37 -25.25
CA ALA A 159 15.98 12.37 -24.61
C ALA A 159 17.19 11.78 -23.87
N MET A 160 17.11 10.53 -23.40
CA MET A 160 18.22 9.88 -22.68
C MET A 160 19.28 9.32 -23.63
N LEU A 161 18.88 8.74 -24.77
CA LEU A 161 19.80 8.23 -25.78
C LEU A 161 20.53 9.37 -26.51
N ASP A 162 19.84 10.46 -26.83
CA ASP A 162 20.46 11.62 -27.48
C ASP A 162 21.51 12.28 -26.58
N ARG A 163 21.27 12.40 -25.27
CA ARG A 163 22.28 12.95 -24.33
C ARG A 163 23.54 12.09 -24.19
N VAL A 164 23.39 10.76 -24.26
CA VAL A 164 24.54 9.83 -24.23
C VAL A 164 25.32 9.91 -25.54
N ILE A 165 24.61 9.97 -26.68
CA ILE A 165 25.23 10.08 -28.01
C ILE A 165 25.93 11.44 -28.18
N ASP A 166 25.33 12.54 -27.74
CA ASP A 166 25.94 13.88 -27.83
C ASP A 166 27.16 14.03 -26.91
N ARG A 167 27.16 13.38 -25.75
CA ARG A 167 28.33 13.34 -24.86
C ARG A 167 29.49 12.55 -25.47
N VAL A 168 29.22 11.50 -26.26
CA VAL A 168 30.25 10.73 -26.98
C VAL A 168 30.74 11.47 -28.23
N LYS A 169 29.85 12.20 -28.93
CA LYS A 169 30.22 13.03 -30.08
C LYS A 169 31.05 14.26 -29.71
N GLY A 170 30.92 14.80 -28.50
CA GLY A 170 31.75 15.91 -28.02
C GLY A 170 33.21 15.53 -27.68
N TRP A 171 33.58 14.25 -27.83
CA TRP A 171 34.93 13.72 -27.55
C TRP A 171 35.72 13.38 -28.82
N PHE A 172 35.11 13.52 -30.01
CA PHE A 172 35.74 13.36 -31.32
C PHE A 172 35.65 14.64 -32.13
#